data_AF-A0A1X0HXZ5-F1
#
_entry.id   AF-A0A1X0HXZ5-F1
#
_cell.length_a   1.000
_cell.length_b   1.000
_cell.length_c   1.000
_cell.angle_alpha   90.00
_cell.angle_beta   90.00
_cell.angle_gamma   90.00
#
_symmetry.space_group_name_H-M   'P 1'
#
loop_
_entity.id
_entity.type
_entity.pdbx_description
1 polymer ?
#
loop_
_entity_poly.entity_id
_entity_poly.type
_entity_poly.pdbx_seq_one_letter_code
_entity_poly.pdbx_strand_id
1 'polypeptide(L)'
;MRGAPRMPAPLLERLDAQAERNAERIRQWIDEGLLAPLDPYHLLLNLWAMTESYALGGWQLARLTGQAGLDASDYRQAAENIVRLVCAGCL
;
A
#
# COMPACT_ATOMS: atom_id res chain seq x y z
N MET A 1 11.91 11.69 -7.94
CA MET A 1 12.56 11.06 -6.78
C MET A 1 13.85 10.37 -7.22
N ARG A 2 15.00 10.63 -6.59
CA ARG A 2 16.26 9.88 -6.78
C ARG A 2 16.68 9.19 -5.47
N GLY A 3 15.72 8.59 -4.77
CA GLY A 3 15.93 7.96 -3.46
C GLY A 3 16.65 6.61 -3.59
N ALA A 4 16.13 5.71 -4.41
CA ALA A 4 16.66 4.35 -4.57
C ALA A 4 18.17 4.29 -4.92
N PRO A 5 18.72 5.11 -5.83
CA PRO A 5 20.16 5.10 -6.13
C PRO A 5 21.08 5.61 -5.01
N ARG A 6 20.51 6.14 -3.91
CA ARG A 6 21.26 6.73 -2.78
C ARG A 6 20.96 6.04 -1.44
N MET A 7 20.14 4.99 -1.43
CA MET A 7 19.84 4.27 -0.19
C MET A 7 21.04 3.41 0.24
N PRO A 8 21.39 3.37 1.53
CA PRO A 8 22.42 2.47 2.03
C PRO A 8 22.05 0.99 1.76
N ALA A 9 23.03 0.16 1.39
CA ALA A 9 22.81 -1.26 1.12
C ALA A 9 22.07 -2.00 2.25
N PRO A 10 22.37 -1.79 3.54
CA PRO A 10 21.63 -2.46 4.62
C PRO A 10 20.15 -2.09 4.69
N LEU A 11 19.78 -0.90 4.20
CA LEU A 11 18.37 -0.50 4.14
C LEU A 11 17.64 -1.20 2.99
N LEU A 12 18.31 -1.34 1.84
CA LEU A 12 17.79 -2.08 0.69
C LEU A 12 17.60 -3.55 1.04
N GLU A 13 18.58 -4.19 1.67
CA GLU A 13 18.48 -5.58 2.13
C GLU A 13 17.30 -5.79 3.09
N ARG A 14 17.06 -4.83 4.00
CA ARG A 14 15.92 -4.87 4.92
C ARG A 14 14.58 -4.71 4.20
N LEU A 15 14.53 -3.85 3.19
CA LEU A 15 13.35 -3.66 2.34
C LEU A 15 13.05 -4.94 1.57
N ASP A 16 14.06 -5.52 0.91
CA ASP A 16 13.94 -6.75 0.13
C ASP A 16 13.46 -7.92 1.02
N ALA A 17 14.08 -8.09 2.19
CA ALA A 17 13.68 -9.14 3.13
C ALA A 17 12.23 -8.94 3.64
N GLN A 18 11.78 -7.71 3.84
CA GLN A 18 10.40 -7.42 4.25
C GLN A 18 9.41 -7.66 3.10
N ALA A 19 9.78 -7.27 1.88
CA ALA A 19 8.97 -7.50 0.69
C ALA A 19 8.77 -9.00 0.44
N GLU A 20 9.85 -9.79 0.51
CA GLU A 20 9.79 -11.24 0.34
C GLU A 20 8.90 -11.91 1.39
N ARG A 21 9.07 -11.59 2.68
CA ARG A 21 8.20 -12.14 3.75
C ARG A 21 6.72 -11.86 3.51
N ASN A 22 6.40 -10.64 3.06
CA ASN A 22 5.02 -10.27 2.77
C ASN A 22 4.50 -10.99 1.52
N ALA A 23 5.34 -11.13 0.49
CA ALA A 23 5.01 -11.83 -0.74
C ALA A 23 4.76 -13.32 -0.50
N GLU A 24 5.57 -13.97 0.33
CA GLU A 24 5.37 -15.36 0.78
C GLU A 24 4.01 -15.53 1.45
N ARG A 25 3.62 -14.59 2.32
CA ARG A 25 2.32 -14.67 2.99
C ARG A 25 1.15 -14.52 2.02
N ILE A 26 1.26 -13.63 1.05
CA ILE A 26 0.24 -13.48 -0.01
C ILE A 26 0.16 -14.75 -0.86
N ARG A 27 1.29 -15.35 -1.24
CA ARG A 27 1.30 -16.63 -1.98
C ARG A 27 0.60 -17.73 -1.20
N GLN A 28 0.86 -17.83 0.10
CA GLN A 28 0.16 -18.79 0.95
C GLN A 28 -1.36 -18.57 0.93
N TRP A 29 -1.84 -17.33 1.01
CA TRP A 29 -3.28 -17.05 0.91
C TRP A 29 -3.87 -17.39 -0.46
N ILE A 30 -3.09 -17.23 -1.54
CA ILE A 30 -3.50 -17.67 -2.88
C ILE A 30 -3.59 -19.21 -2.92
N ASP A 31 -2.60 -19.92 -2.38
CA ASP A 31 -2.58 -21.39 -2.32
C ASP A 31 -3.74 -21.95 -1.48
N GLU A 32 -4.14 -21.24 -0.42
CA GLU A 32 -5.29 -21.54 0.42
C GLU A 32 -6.64 -21.16 -0.24
N GLY A 33 -6.64 -20.52 -1.41
CA GLY A 33 -7.83 -20.05 -2.11
C GLY A 33 -8.51 -18.85 -1.45
N LEU A 34 -7.82 -18.15 -0.55
CA LEU A 34 -8.29 -16.94 0.15
C LEU A 34 -8.07 -15.67 -0.67
N LEU A 35 -7.23 -15.71 -1.70
CA LEU A 35 -7.03 -14.62 -2.65
C LEU A 35 -7.01 -15.16 -4.08
N ALA A 36 -7.51 -14.36 -5.01
CA ALA A 36 -7.39 -14.61 -6.44
C ALA A 36 -5.92 -14.70 -6.87
N PRO A 37 -5.59 -15.50 -7.91
CA PRO A 37 -4.22 -15.65 -8.38
C PRO A 37 -3.71 -14.34 -8.99
N LEU A 38 -2.73 -13.73 -8.31
CA LEU A 38 -2.11 -12.47 -8.71
C LEU A 38 -0.63 -12.44 -8.30
N ASP A 39 0.12 -11.49 -8.86
CA ASP A 39 1.51 -11.26 -8.47
C ASP A 39 1.57 -10.54 -7.10
N PRO A 40 2.19 -11.16 -6.06
CA PRO A 40 2.29 -10.57 -4.72
C PRO A 40 3.02 -9.24 -4.67
N TYR A 41 4.07 -9.06 -5.48
CA TYR A 41 4.87 -7.83 -5.49
C TYR A 41 4.08 -6.66 -6.07
N HIS A 42 3.26 -6.91 -7.09
CA HIS A 42 2.35 -5.90 -7.61
C HIS A 42 1.28 -5.50 -6.59
N LEU A 43 0.73 -6.46 -5.82
CA LEU A 43 -0.20 -6.14 -4.74
C LEU A 43 0.47 -5.31 -3.64
N LEU A 44 1.70 -5.66 -3.23
CA LEU A 44 2.46 -4.88 -2.24
C LEU A 44 2.74 -3.46 -2.72
N LEU A 45 3.18 -3.31 -3.97
CA LEU A 45 3.45 -2.00 -4.56
C LEU A 45 2.18 -1.14 -4.60
N ASN A 46 1.04 -1.73 -4.95
CA ASN A 46 -0.25 -1.03 -4.95
C ASN A 46 -0.66 -0.60 -3.54
N LEU A 47 -0.54 -1.47 -2.53
CA LEU A 47 -0.83 -1.13 -1.14
C LEU A 47 0.05 0.03 -0.65
N TRP A 48 1.36 0.01 -0.95
CA TRP A 48 2.26 1.11 -0.62
C TRP A 48 1.89 2.40 -1.34
N ALA A 49 1.62 2.35 -2.64
CA ALA A 49 1.23 3.52 -3.42
C ALA A 49 -0.07 4.13 -2.90
N MET A 50 -1.09 3.31 -2.62
CA MET A 50 -2.38 3.78 -2.10
C MET A 50 -2.23 4.44 -0.73
N THR A 51 -1.43 3.88 0.17
CA THR A 51 -1.20 4.46 1.50
C THR A 51 -0.32 5.72 1.45
N GLU A 52 0.76 5.70 0.66
CA GLU A 52 1.64 6.85 0.44
C GLU A 52 0.89 8.03 -0.18
N SER A 53 -0.12 7.76 -1.03
CA SER A 53 -0.95 8.80 -1.65
C SER A 53 -1.63 9.71 -0.64
N TYR A 54 -2.03 9.19 0.53
CA TYR A 54 -2.63 10.01 1.59
C TYR A 54 -1.61 10.80 2.41
N ALA A 55 -0.36 10.32 2.48
CA ALA A 55 0.74 11.03 3.14
C ALA A 55 1.29 12.18 2.27
N LEU A 56 1.49 11.94 0.97
CA LEU A 56 2.06 12.92 0.04
C LEU A 56 0.99 13.81 -0.63
N GLY A 57 -0.19 13.25 -0.89
CA GLY A 57 -1.29 13.87 -1.62
C GLY A 57 -2.50 14.25 -0.74
N GLY A 58 -2.39 14.16 0.59
CA GLY A 58 -3.49 14.48 1.49
C GLY A 58 -4.06 15.90 1.30
N TRP A 59 -3.21 16.86 0.93
CA TRP A 59 -3.65 18.22 0.57
C TRP A 59 -4.54 18.26 -0.68
N GLN A 60 -4.33 17.34 -1.65
CA GLN A 60 -5.16 17.24 -2.85
C GLN A 60 -6.55 16.75 -2.48
N LEU A 61 -6.62 15.74 -1.60
CA LEU A 61 -7.90 15.25 -1.09
C LEU A 61 -8.67 16.36 -0.38
N ALA A 62 -8.03 17.06 0.56
CA ALA A 62 -8.65 18.19 1.27
C ALA A 62 -9.16 19.26 0.29
N ARG A 63 -8.38 19.56 -0.77
CA ARG A 63 -8.78 20.52 -1.81
C ARG A 63 -9.98 20.06 -2.64
N LEU A 64 -10.11 18.76 -2.90
CA LEU A 64 -11.21 18.15 -3.66
C LEU A 64 -12.48 18.02 -2.83
N THR A 65 -12.37 17.74 -1.53
CA THR A 65 -13.48 17.60 -0.59
C THR A 65 -13.92 18.93 0.03
N GLY A 66 -13.19 20.02 -0.23
CA GLY A 66 -13.47 21.35 0.32
C GLY A 66 -13.09 21.49 1.81
N GLN A 67 -12.28 20.58 2.34
CA GLN A 67 -11.77 20.63 3.70
C GLN A 67 -10.53 21.54 3.79
N ALA A 68 -10.34 22.20 4.93
CA ALA A 68 -9.14 23.02 5.17
C ALA A 68 -7.86 22.17 5.36
N GLY A 69 -8.04 20.89 5.72
CA GLY A 69 -6.99 19.91 5.94
C GLY A 69 -7.63 18.57 6.31
N LEU A 70 -6.83 17.51 6.35
CA LEU A 70 -7.29 16.18 6.76
C LEU A 70 -7.15 16.01 8.27
N ASP A 71 -8.11 15.31 8.87
CA ASP A 71 -8.06 14.87 10.26
C ASP A 71 -7.98 13.34 10.37
N ALA A 72 -7.94 12.83 11.61
CA ALA A 72 -7.83 11.40 11.88
C ALA A 72 -8.99 10.57 11.29
N SER A 73 -10.17 11.16 11.11
CA SER A 73 -11.33 10.51 10.50
C SER A 73 -11.15 10.33 9.00
N ASP A 74 -10.50 11.27 8.32
CA ASP A 74 -10.20 11.12 6.89
C ASP A 74 -9.22 9.97 6.64
N TYR A 75 -8.21 9.81 7.50
CA TYR A 75 -7.27 8.68 7.41
C TYR A 75 -7.92 7.34 7.72
N ARG A 76 -8.90 7.29 8.64
CA ARG A 76 -9.69 6.07 8.87
C ARG A 76 -10.52 5.70 7.63
N GLN A 77 -11.24 6.67 7.07
CA GLN A 77 -12.02 6.46 5.84
C GLN A 77 -11.14 6.03 4.66
N ALA A 78 -9.93 6.59 4.55
CA ALA A 78 -8.94 6.17 3.57
C ALA A 78 -8.57 4.69 3.73
N ALA A 79 -8.24 4.25 4.95
CA ALA A 79 -7.90 2.85 5.23
C ALA A 79 -9.06 1.91 4.90
N GLU A 80 -10.29 2.26 5.31
CA GLU A 80 -11.50 1.49 4.98
C GLU A 80 -11.73 1.36 3.48
N ASN A 81 -11.53 2.45 2.73
CA ASN A 81 -11.65 2.45 1.27
C ASN A 81 -10.57 1.58 0.60
N ILE A 82 -9.31 1.66 1.05
CA ILE A 82 -8.24 0.81 0.53
C ILE A 82 -8.58 -0.67 0.76
N VAL A 83 -8.97 -1.03 1.98
CA VAL A 83 -9.36 -2.41 2.32
C VAL A 83 -10.50 -2.88 1.42
N ARG A 84 -11.55 -2.07 1.26
CA ARG A 84 -12.69 -2.41 0.41
C ARG A 84 -12.27 -2.63 -1.04
N LEU A 85 -11.45 -1.76 -1.62
CA LEU A 85 -10.99 -1.86 -3.00
C LEU A 85 -10.13 -3.09 -3.22
N VAL A 86 -9.19 -3.36 -2.31
CA VAL A 86 -8.30 -4.52 -2.39
C VAL A 86 -9.10 -5.81 -2.23
N CYS A 87 -9.96 -5.91 -1.21
CA CYS A 87 -10.81 -7.08 -1.03
C CYS A 87 -11.73 -7.32 -2.23
N ALA A 88 -12.37 -6.28 -2.79
CA ALA A 88 -13.23 -6.44 -3.96
C ALA A 88 -12.47 -6.83 -5.24
N GLY A 89 -11.17 -6.52 -5.33
CA GLY A 89 -10.33 -6.87 -6.48
C GLY A 89 -9.57 -8.18 -6.31
N CYS A 90 -9.43 -8.70 -5.08
CA CYS A 90 -8.61 -9.86 -4.77
C CYS A 90 -9.38 -11.03 -4.15
N LEU A 91 -10.64 -10.86 -3.72
CA LEU A 91 -11.53 -11.94 -3.28
C LEU A 91 -12.55 -12.24 -4.36
#